data_AF-A0A929ZNL8-F1
#
_entry.id   AF-A0A929ZNL8-F1
#
_cell.length_a   1.000
_cell.length_b   1.000
_cell.length_c   1.000
_cell.angle_alpha   90.00
_cell.angle_beta   90.00
_cell.angle_gamma   90.00
#
_symmetry.space_group_name_H-M   'P 1'
#
loop_
_entity.id
_entity.type
_entity.pdbx_description
1 polymer ?
#
loop_
_entity_poly.entity_id
_entity_poly.type
_entity_poly.pdbx_seq_one_letter_code
_entity_poly.pdbx_strand_id
1 'polypeptide(L)'
;MNMKKLQKIFVILCAFIMLLSVNYSVNAIDTSTPGSTTTETTTTSTPGSTPAVATPTPTPTTTPSTPIDPNAKVSFFVRSTWTGNDKPAVIIRLFANGVEKINKVRDPYTYQEVNGYISSQLNAWQVDFNNLPKYDSDGKEIEYTVKQDFFESYLYGWNNFKFKTDLTGDVKTGFIFENKSLIDIEVGKMWNEIPVFVIPGTPSPADPPEMVSLNSSESEYSVTYTKEKLNELLVESDALDADSDVLAGAQDTSENPALEDMSAEERREENLKKSIVAVPNAITVNLLADGVVVGTMQITKEDGWTGYFRDYLRYDENDGHEIVYTVEEVPVTGYKTEYINKLISGRVINAIVNRSVIDINVKKKWEGKIQGPVNVTLYRKFKTVEFDWSFYKNITTEHEEEVATVELNEANNWQHTFEDLYEFYTVEGEDPVIYEYYVKEDPVAGYNTVITGDQKDGFTITNTNTTDLIDIPVEKKWDGDIADSAKVTLLANGEEVETVELNEANSWKHVFTGLQKYNNDGSEVAY
;
A
#
# COMPACT_ATOMS: atom_id res chain seq x y z
N MET A 1 -33.26 -10.09 -14.21
CA MET A 1 -31.83 -10.32 -13.92
C MET A 1 -31.69 -10.69 -12.44
N ASN A 2 -30.99 -11.78 -12.12
CA ASN A 2 -30.96 -12.40 -10.78
C ASN A 2 -30.29 -11.46 -9.77
N MET A 3 -30.94 -11.14 -8.64
CA MET A 3 -30.45 -10.25 -7.56
C MET A 3 -29.11 -10.67 -6.93
N LYS A 4 -28.54 -11.82 -7.31
CA LYS A 4 -27.16 -12.22 -6.98
C LYS A 4 -26.08 -11.50 -7.81
N LYS A 5 -26.46 -10.75 -8.86
CA LYS A 5 -25.52 -10.03 -9.75
C LYS A 5 -25.15 -8.62 -9.29
N LEU A 6 -25.69 -8.13 -8.15
CA LEU A 6 -25.33 -6.84 -7.56
C LEU A 6 -24.50 -6.95 -6.27
N GLN A 7 -24.19 -8.19 -5.83
CA GLN A 7 -23.53 -8.47 -4.54
C GLN A 7 -21.99 -8.45 -4.56
N LYS A 8 -21.35 -8.02 -5.65
CA LYS A 8 -19.89 -8.13 -5.80
C LYS A 8 -19.27 -6.82 -6.28
N ILE A 9 -19.38 -5.79 -5.44
CA ILE A 9 -18.51 -4.61 -5.47
C ILE A 9 -17.66 -4.67 -4.20
N PHE A 10 -16.35 -4.44 -4.37
CA PHE A 10 -15.30 -4.85 -3.44
C PHE A 10 -15.41 -4.19 -2.07
N VAL A 11 -15.25 -5.03 -1.04
CA VAL A 11 -15.13 -4.62 0.35
C VAL A 11 -13.68 -4.85 0.78
N ILE A 12 -12.81 -3.86 0.60
CA ILE A 12 -11.49 -3.84 1.26
C ILE A 12 -11.69 -3.21 2.64
N LEU A 13 -12.31 -3.97 3.54
CA LEU A 13 -12.13 -3.86 4.99
C LEU A 13 -12.72 -5.04 5.78
N CYS A 14 -13.61 -5.86 5.20
CA CYS A 14 -14.21 -6.99 5.92
C CYS A 14 -13.29 -8.21 6.02
N ALA A 15 -12.43 -8.47 5.03
CA ALA A 15 -11.42 -9.54 5.15
C ALA A 15 -10.26 -9.14 6.09
N PHE A 16 -9.95 -7.84 6.18
CA PHE A 16 -8.89 -7.30 7.03
C PHE A 16 -9.25 -7.29 8.53
N ILE A 17 -10.53 -7.19 8.89
CA ILE A 17 -10.98 -7.15 10.29
C ILE A 17 -11.36 -8.55 10.84
N MET A 18 -11.66 -9.53 9.97
CA MET A 18 -12.17 -10.85 10.40
C MET A 18 -11.10 -11.86 10.86
N LEU A 19 -9.80 -11.61 10.63
CA LEU A 19 -8.73 -12.60 10.87
C LEU A 19 -8.03 -12.52 12.24
N LEU A 20 -8.46 -11.65 13.16
CA LEU A 20 -7.81 -11.48 14.47
C LEU A 20 -8.66 -11.86 15.69
N SER A 21 -9.76 -12.60 15.52
CA SER A 21 -10.58 -13.08 16.64
C SER A 21 -10.23 -14.49 17.14
N VAL A 22 -9.02 -15.00 16.89
CA VAL A 22 -8.61 -16.30 17.45
C VAL A 22 -7.15 -16.30 17.92
N ASN A 23 -7.00 -16.43 19.24
CA ASN A 23 -5.84 -16.82 20.04
C ASN A 23 -4.71 -15.79 20.28
N TYR A 24 -4.83 -15.07 21.41
CA TYR A 24 -3.67 -14.81 22.26
C TYR A 24 -3.90 -15.43 23.64
N SER A 25 -3.21 -16.55 23.88
CA SER A 25 -2.97 -17.05 25.24
C SER A 25 -1.76 -16.31 25.81
N VAL A 26 -1.93 -15.71 26.98
CA VAL A 26 -0.88 -15.05 27.75
C VAL A 26 0.13 -16.11 28.22
N ASN A 27 1.33 -16.11 27.67
CA ASN A 27 2.49 -16.75 28.29
C ASN A 27 3.45 -15.66 28.75
N ALA A 28 3.57 -15.50 30.07
CA ALA A 28 4.59 -14.67 30.70
C ALA A 28 5.97 -15.29 30.45
N ILE A 29 6.89 -14.52 29.87
CA ILE A 29 8.31 -14.89 29.75
C ILE A 29 9.05 -14.33 30.96
N ASP A 30 9.63 -15.24 31.71
CA ASP A 30 10.55 -15.01 32.82
C ASP A 30 11.90 -14.53 32.26
N THR A 31 12.37 -13.35 32.68
CA THR A 31 13.70 -12.83 32.34
C THR A 31 14.52 -12.63 33.61
N SER A 32 15.26 -13.66 33.98
CA SER A 32 16.46 -13.51 34.81
C SER A 32 17.69 -13.76 33.94
N THR A 33 18.66 -12.85 33.98
CA THR A 33 20.01 -13.07 33.45
C THR A 33 21.01 -12.53 34.47
N PRO A 34 22.12 -13.26 34.74
CA PRO A 34 22.94 -13.08 35.94
C PRO A 34 23.99 -11.97 35.82
N GLY A 35 24.42 -11.52 37.00
CA GLY A 35 25.31 -10.38 37.24
C GLY A 35 26.75 -10.54 36.74
N SER A 36 27.31 -9.38 36.42
CA SER A 36 28.69 -9.15 35.97
C SER A 36 29.70 -9.25 37.12
N THR A 37 30.87 -9.78 36.81
CA THR A 37 32.05 -9.94 37.67
C THR A 37 32.83 -8.62 37.72
N THR A 38 33.36 -8.24 38.89
CA THR A 38 34.37 -7.16 38.99
C THR A 38 35.55 -7.60 39.86
N THR A 39 36.72 -7.39 39.29
CA THR A 39 38.05 -7.84 39.70
C THR A 39 38.66 -6.97 40.80
N GLU A 40 39.41 -7.60 41.70
CA GLU A 40 40.22 -7.00 42.77
C GLU A 40 41.37 -6.12 42.26
N THR A 41 41.81 -5.16 43.07
CA THR A 41 43.22 -4.72 43.10
C THR A 41 43.63 -4.36 44.53
N THR A 42 44.68 -5.04 44.99
CA THR A 42 45.34 -4.95 46.29
C THR A 42 46.45 -3.89 46.25
N THR A 43 46.67 -3.14 47.33
CA THR A 43 48.01 -2.61 47.67
C THR A 43 48.27 -2.66 49.18
N THR A 44 49.53 -2.96 49.49
CA THR A 44 50.13 -3.37 50.76
C THR A 44 50.98 -2.25 51.39
N SER A 45 51.04 -2.18 52.71
CA SER A 45 52.23 -1.72 53.47
C SER A 45 52.17 -2.13 54.95
N THR A 46 53.33 -2.36 55.58
CA THR A 46 53.60 -2.99 56.89
C THR A 46 54.88 -2.32 57.48
N PRO A 47 55.38 -2.61 58.70
CA PRO A 47 54.84 -2.54 60.08
C PRO A 47 55.63 -1.58 61.00
N GLY A 48 55.16 -1.36 62.24
CA GLY A 48 55.98 -0.73 63.29
C GLY A 48 55.43 -0.77 64.73
N SER A 49 56.00 -1.67 65.54
CA SER A 49 56.23 -1.64 67.01
C SER A 49 55.08 -1.61 68.05
N THR A 50 55.05 -2.70 68.84
CA THR A 50 54.46 -2.96 70.19
C THR A 50 55.34 -2.32 71.30
N PRO A 51 55.02 -2.30 72.64
CA PRO A 51 53.97 -2.98 73.42
C PRO A 51 53.26 -2.04 74.46
N ALA A 52 52.37 -2.38 75.40
CA ALA A 52 51.83 -3.60 75.98
C ALA A 52 50.56 -3.23 76.80
N VAL A 53 49.66 -4.22 77.01
CA VAL A 53 48.78 -4.41 78.18
C VAL A 53 47.60 -3.43 78.39
N ALA A 54 46.40 -3.92 78.10
CA ALA A 54 45.40 -4.32 79.11
C ALA A 54 44.17 -4.90 78.41
N THR A 55 43.75 -6.09 78.82
CA THR A 55 42.53 -6.76 78.36
C THR A 55 41.32 -6.19 79.10
N PRO A 56 40.30 -5.65 78.40
CA PRO A 56 38.94 -5.68 78.93
C PRO A 56 38.10 -6.74 78.20
N THR A 57 37.39 -7.50 79.03
CA THR A 57 36.30 -8.43 78.75
C THR A 57 35.37 -7.99 77.60
N PRO A 58 34.88 -8.90 76.74
CA PRO A 58 33.89 -8.56 75.72
C PRO A 58 32.59 -8.10 76.38
N THR A 59 32.25 -6.84 76.16
CA THR A 59 30.89 -6.33 76.37
C THR A 59 30.04 -6.82 75.20
N PRO A 60 28.86 -7.42 75.41
CA PRO A 60 27.96 -7.72 74.31
C PRO A 60 27.53 -6.40 73.67
N THR A 61 27.97 -6.15 72.44
CA THR A 61 27.38 -5.10 71.59
C THR A 61 25.98 -5.58 71.22
N THR A 62 25.02 -5.34 72.11
CA THR A 62 23.62 -5.32 71.73
C THR A 62 23.47 -4.14 70.78
N THR A 63 23.35 -4.41 69.48
CA THR A 63 22.65 -3.51 68.57
C THR A 63 21.35 -3.12 69.28
N PRO A 64 21.04 -1.82 69.47
CA PRO A 64 19.75 -1.46 70.01
C PRO A 64 18.70 -1.92 69.00
N SER A 65 18.11 -3.10 69.25
CA SER A 65 16.84 -3.47 68.66
C SER A 65 15.85 -2.46 69.22
N THR A 66 15.53 -1.45 68.41
CA THR A 66 14.40 -0.56 68.63
C THR A 66 13.22 -1.44 69.11
N PRO A 67 12.57 -1.11 70.23
CA PRO A 67 11.41 -1.89 70.68
C PRO A 67 10.42 -2.01 69.51
N ILE A 68 10.20 -3.23 69.03
CA ILE A 68 9.19 -3.48 68.00
C ILE A 68 7.85 -3.22 68.68
N ASP A 69 7.18 -2.12 68.32
CA ASP A 69 5.80 -1.88 68.71
C ASP A 69 4.91 -2.80 67.85
N PRO A 70 4.32 -3.87 68.41
CA PRO A 70 3.49 -4.81 67.65
C PRO A 70 2.20 -4.16 67.13
N ASN A 71 1.83 -2.99 67.66
CA ASN A 71 0.70 -2.20 67.18
C ASN A 71 1.08 -1.14 66.17
N ALA A 72 2.37 -1.04 65.78
CA ALA A 72 2.84 -0.08 64.80
C ALA A 72 2.01 -0.18 63.51
N LYS A 73 1.59 0.98 63.01
CA LYS A 73 0.81 1.11 61.78
C LYS A 73 1.60 1.82 60.71
N VAL A 74 1.31 1.49 59.46
CA VAL A 74 1.78 2.20 58.27
C VAL A 74 0.58 2.76 57.51
N SER A 75 0.79 3.89 56.85
CA SER A 75 -0.17 4.47 55.93
C SER A 75 0.57 4.95 54.69
N PHE A 76 0.01 4.69 53.51
CA PHE A 76 0.60 5.08 52.23
C PHE A 76 -0.50 5.27 51.19
N PHE A 77 -0.19 6.02 50.14
CA PHE A 77 -1.09 6.21 49.02
C PHE A 77 -0.68 5.33 47.83
N VAL A 78 -1.65 5.06 46.96
CA VAL A 78 -1.41 4.52 45.63
C VAL A 78 -2.04 5.49 44.63
N ARG A 79 -1.26 5.93 43.64
CA ARG A 79 -1.71 6.89 42.62
C ARG A 79 -1.45 6.34 41.22
N SER A 80 -2.36 6.62 40.29
CA SER A 80 -2.13 6.39 38.87
C SER A 80 -1.97 7.71 38.13
N THR A 81 -0.92 7.82 37.34
CA THR A 81 -0.65 8.94 36.42
C THR A 81 -0.75 8.45 34.99
N TRP A 82 -0.97 9.39 34.07
CA TRP A 82 -1.25 9.08 32.66
C TRP A 82 -0.50 10.06 31.76
N THR A 83 0.06 9.52 30.67
CA THR A 83 0.60 10.33 29.57
C THR A 83 -0.53 10.62 28.57
N GLY A 84 -0.78 11.89 28.28
CA GLY A 84 -1.82 12.32 27.35
C GLY A 84 -3.25 12.26 27.90
N ASN A 85 -4.21 11.95 27.02
CA ASN A 85 -5.65 12.05 27.31
C ASN A 85 -6.36 10.71 27.55
N ASP A 86 -5.71 9.58 27.28
CA ASP A 86 -6.28 8.25 27.50
C ASP A 86 -6.18 7.87 28.98
N LYS A 87 -7.27 8.09 29.72
CA LYS A 87 -7.33 7.88 31.18
C LYS A 87 -8.53 7.01 31.56
N PRO A 88 -8.54 5.70 31.24
CA PRO A 88 -9.58 4.80 31.70
C PRO A 88 -9.53 4.62 33.23
N ALA A 89 -10.66 4.27 33.83
CA ALA A 89 -10.70 3.89 35.23
C ALA A 89 -9.89 2.61 35.48
N VAL A 90 -9.26 2.51 36.66
CA VAL A 90 -8.42 1.36 37.03
C VAL A 90 -8.77 0.84 38.43
N ILE A 91 -8.43 -0.42 38.66
CA ILE A 91 -8.67 -1.18 39.89
C ILE A 91 -7.32 -1.38 40.57
N ILE A 92 -7.16 -0.85 41.78
CA ILE A 92 -5.96 -1.05 42.60
C ILE A 92 -6.17 -2.21 43.58
N ARG A 93 -5.28 -3.20 43.51
CA ARG A 93 -5.25 -4.35 44.43
C ARG A 93 -4.07 -4.24 45.36
N LEU A 94 -4.32 -4.38 46.66
CA LEU A 94 -3.30 -4.41 47.69
C LEU A 94 -3.00 -5.86 48.06
N PHE A 95 -1.72 -6.19 48.28
CA PHE A 95 -1.27 -7.48 48.78
C PHE A 95 -0.43 -7.26 50.04
N ALA A 96 -0.52 -8.20 50.97
CA ALA A 96 0.32 -8.25 52.16
C ALA A 96 0.93 -9.65 52.28
N ASN A 97 2.26 -9.74 52.27
CA ASN A 97 3.00 -11.00 52.20
C ASN A 97 2.50 -11.91 51.05
N GLY A 98 2.20 -11.31 49.89
CA GLY A 98 1.67 -12.01 48.72
C GLY A 98 0.19 -12.38 48.77
N VAL A 99 -0.52 -12.14 49.88
CA VAL A 99 -1.96 -12.41 50.00
C VAL A 99 -2.75 -11.16 49.69
N GLU A 100 -3.67 -11.24 48.72
CA GLU A 100 -4.55 -10.13 48.36
C GLU A 100 -5.36 -9.68 49.59
N LYS A 101 -5.26 -8.38 49.89
CA LYS A 101 -6.04 -7.69 50.90
C LYS A 101 -7.13 -6.91 50.20
N ILE A 102 -8.36 -7.26 50.54
CA ILE A 102 -9.56 -6.69 49.96
C ILE A 102 -9.74 -5.26 50.50
N ASN A 103 -9.73 -4.27 49.61
CA ASN A 103 -10.17 -2.90 49.90
C ASN A 103 -11.31 -2.55 48.95
N LYS A 104 -12.55 -2.75 49.39
CA LYS A 104 -13.74 -2.57 48.55
C LYS A 104 -14.14 -1.10 48.46
N VAL A 105 -14.22 -0.59 47.25
CA VAL A 105 -14.81 0.70 46.87
C VAL A 105 -16.06 0.41 46.04
N ARG A 106 -17.10 1.25 46.15
CA ARG A 106 -18.32 1.07 45.35
C ARG A 106 -18.07 1.57 43.93
N ASP A 107 -18.26 0.70 42.94
CA ASP A 107 -18.29 1.08 41.53
C ASP A 107 -19.43 2.09 41.31
N PRO A 108 -19.15 3.30 40.77
CA PRO A 108 -20.16 4.34 40.61
C PRO A 108 -21.18 4.04 39.50
N TYR A 109 -20.89 3.12 38.59
CA TYR A 109 -21.75 2.76 37.47
C TYR A 109 -22.54 1.47 37.74
N THR A 110 -21.90 0.46 38.33
CA THR A 110 -22.54 -0.85 38.57
C THR A 110 -23.02 -1.03 40.00
N TYR A 111 -22.66 -0.14 40.92
CA TYR A 111 -22.95 -0.22 42.36
C TYR A 111 -22.42 -1.49 43.05
N GLN A 112 -21.57 -2.27 42.37
CA GLN A 112 -20.87 -3.43 42.90
C GLN A 112 -19.70 -3.00 43.79
N GLU A 113 -19.36 -3.81 44.79
CA GLU A 113 -18.13 -3.61 45.57
C GLU A 113 -16.94 -4.16 44.78
N VAL A 114 -16.07 -3.27 44.31
CA VAL A 114 -14.86 -3.56 43.53
C VAL A 114 -13.62 -3.14 44.30
N ASN A 115 -12.49 -3.83 44.13
CA ASN A 115 -11.29 -3.50 44.89
C ASN A 115 -10.63 -2.19 44.38
N GLY A 116 -10.42 -1.20 45.27
CA GLY A 116 -9.56 -0.03 45.03
C GLY A 116 -9.82 0.73 43.73
N TYR A 117 -11.08 0.89 43.32
CA TYR A 117 -11.45 1.62 42.10
C TYR A 117 -11.02 3.08 42.18
N ILE A 118 -10.26 3.55 41.18
CA ILE A 118 -9.82 4.94 41.07
C ILE A 118 -10.13 5.52 39.69
N SER A 119 -10.55 6.79 39.69
CA SER A 119 -10.88 7.55 38.49
C SER A 119 -10.73 9.06 38.71
N SER A 120 -10.74 9.84 37.63
CA SER A 120 -10.74 11.30 37.71
C SER A 120 -11.94 11.84 38.51
N GLN A 121 -13.10 11.21 38.37
CA GLN A 121 -14.37 11.69 38.92
C GLN A 121 -14.56 11.34 40.39
N LEU A 122 -13.92 10.27 40.89
CA LEU A 122 -14.13 9.80 42.25
C LEU A 122 -13.06 10.27 43.24
N ASN A 123 -11.80 10.11 42.87
CA ASN A 123 -10.70 10.25 43.83
C ASN A 123 -9.43 10.81 43.19
N ALA A 124 -9.59 11.50 42.04
CA ALA A 124 -8.50 12.13 41.31
C ALA A 124 -7.30 11.18 41.09
N TRP A 125 -7.60 9.90 40.77
CA TRP A 125 -6.61 8.86 40.51
C TRP A 125 -5.74 8.44 41.70
N GLN A 126 -6.20 8.64 42.94
CA GLN A 126 -5.47 8.23 44.14
C GLN A 126 -6.38 7.50 45.14
N VAL A 127 -5.82 6.48 45.81
CA VAL A 127 -6.42 5.84 46.99
C VAL A 127 -5.42 5.82 48.13
N ASP A 128 -5.90 6.13 49.34
CA ASP A 128 -5.07 6.12 50.55
C ASP A 128 -5.37 4.85 51.37
N PHE A 129 -4.32 4.11 51.71
CA PHE A 129 -4.37 2.97 52.61
C PHE A 129 -3.87 3.40 54.00
N ASN A 130 -4.80 3.59 54.92
CA ASN A 130 -4.51 4.11 56.25
C ASN A 130 -4.58 3.01 57.32
N ASN A 131 -3.77 3.16 58.37
CA ASN A 131 -3.80 2.33 59.58
C ASN A 131 -3.56 0.82 59.33
N LEU A 132 -2.75 0.46 58.34
CA LEU A 132 -2.38 -0.92 58.06
C LEU A 132 -1.37 -1.45 59.08
N PRO A 133 -1.45 -2.71 59.54
CA PRO A 133 -0.44 -3.29 60.43
C PRO A 133 0.97 -3.25 59.84
N LYS A 134 1.97 -2.83 60.60
CA LYS A 134 3.36 -2.87 60.13
C LYS A 134 3.97 -4.27 60.25
N TYR A 135 3.55 -5.02 61.28
CA TYR A 135 4.06 -6.35 61.59
C TYR A 135 2.93 -7.38 61.53
N ASP A 136 3.24 -8.61 61.12
CA ASP A 136 2.31 -9.73 61.15
C ASP A 136 2.17 -10.32 62.57
N SER A 137 1.40 -11.39 62.71
CA SER A 137 1.17 -12.06 64.01
C SER A 137 2.44 -12.62 64.65
N ASP A 138 3.49 -12.85 63.87
CA ASP A 138 4.77 -13.39 64.31
C ASP A 138 5.80 -12.27 64.57
N GLY A 139 5.40 -11.01 64.44
CA GLY A 139 6.25 -9.85 64.65
C GLY A 139 7.20 -9.54 63.49
N LYS A 140 7.02 -10.19 62.33
CA LYS A 140 7.79 -9.93 61.11
C LYS A 140 7.16 -8.77 60.33
N GLU A 141 7.98 -7.91 59.74
CA GLU A 141 7.49 -6.77 58.94
C GLU A 141 6.71 -7.27 57.72
N ILE A 142 5.53 -6.69 57.51
CA ILE A 142 4.65 -7.05 56.40
C ILE A 142 5.18 -6.40 55.12
N GLU A 143 5.37 -7.22 54.09
CA GLU A 143 5.66 -6.76 52.75
C GLU A 143 4.34 -6.39 52.04
N TYR A 144 4.12 -5.10 51.84
CA TYR A 144 3.00 -4.60 51.06
C TYR A 144 3.39 -4.39 49.60
N THR A 145 2.59 -4.93 48.68
CA THR A 145 2.74 -4.73 47.24
C THR A 145 1.40 -4.40 46.60
N VAL A 146 1.42 -3.78 45.42
CA VAL A 146 0.21 -3.32 44.72
C VAL A 146 0.18 -3.80 43.29
N LYS A 147 -1.02 -4.01 42.75
CA LYS A 147 -1.26 -4.27 41.32
C LYS A 147 -2.36 -3.35 40.80
N GLN A 148 -2.29 -3.03 39.51
CA GLN A 148 -3.29 -2.24 38.81
C GLN A 148 -3.89 -3.07 37.67
N ASP A 149 -5.22 -3.15 37.62
CA ASP A 149 -5.95 -3.71 36.47
C ASP A 149 -6.75 -2.61 35.77
N PHE A 150 -6.92 -2.72 34.46
CA PHE A 150 -7.77 -1.83 33.67
C PHE A 150 -9.20 -2.37 33.61
N PHE A 151 -10.19 -1.49 33.67
CA PHE A 151 -11.59 -1.90 33.64
C PHE A 151 -12.00 -2.38 32.24
N GLU A 152 -12.33 -3.67 32.12
CA GLU A 152 -12.49 -4.41 30.87
C GLU A 152 -13.62 -3.88 29.95
N SER A 153 -14.67 -3.26 30.52
CA SER A 153 -15.77 -2.69 29.72
C SER A 153 -15.39 -1.46 28.89
N TYR A 154 -14.28 -0.78 29.21
CA TYR A 154 -13.71 0.28 28.37
C TYR A 154 -12.86 -0.27 27.20
N LEU A 155 -12.46 -1.54 27.27
CA LEU A 155 -11.63 -2.20 26.26
C LEU A 155 -12.47 -2.74 25.09
N TYR A 156 -13.71 -3.16 25.33
CA TYR A 156 -14.59 -3.80 24.33
C TYR A 156 -15.45 -2.84 23.51
N GLY A 157 -15.49 -1.56 23.85
CA GLY A 157 -16.47 -0.62 23.29
C GLY A 157 -16.06 0.06 21.99
N TRP A 158 -14.96 0.83 22.01
CA TRP A 158 -14.73 1.84 20.97
C TRP A 158 -13.26 2.14 20.65
N ASN A 159 -12.30 1.83 21.55
CA ASN A 159 -10.95 2.44 21.45
C ASN A 159 -9.73 1.50 21.60
N ASN A 160 -9.91 0.18 21.78
CA ASN A 160 -8.82 -0.82 21.88
C ASN A 160 -7.55 -0.31 22.61
N PHE A 161 -7.72 0.26 23.81
CA PHE A 161 -6.63 0.92 24.50
C PHE A 161 -5.53 -0.06 24.91
N LYS A 162 -4.28 0.31 24.66
CA LYS A 162 -3.09 -0.47 25.01
C LYS A 162 -2.20 0.41 25.89
N PHE A 163 -1.67 -0.12 26.98
CA PHE A 163 -0.85 0.67 27.92
C PHE A 163 0.43 -0.07 28.32
N LYS A 164 1.53 0.66 28.41
CA LYS A 164 2.71 0.29 29.20
C LYS A 164 2.60 0.95 30.57
N THR A 165 2.77 0.17 31.64
CA THR A 165 2.66 0.67 33.01
C THR A 165 3.95 0.44 33.77
N ASP A 166 4.54 1.53 34.29
CA ASP A 166 5.72 1.49 35.15
C ASP A 166 5.26 1.72 36.61
N LEU A 167 5.75 0.91 37.56
CA LEU A 167 5.42 1.05 39.00
C LEU A 167 6.65 1.56 39.75
N THR A 168 6.49 2.67 40.48
CA THR A 168 7.55 3.24 41.32
C THR A 168 7.08 3.46 42.76
N GLY A 169 8.04 3.64 43.66
CA GLY A 169 7.81 3.92 45.07
C GLY A 169 7.61 2.69 45.95
N ASP A 170 7.38 2.93 47.23
CA ASP A 170 7.24 1.91 48.27
C ASP A 170 6.26 2.38 49.38
N VAL A 171 6.18 1.62 50.47
CA VAL A 171 5.34 1.95 51.64
C VAL A 171 5.69 3.29 52.29
N LYS A 172 6.93 3.78 52.15
CA LYS A 172 7.37 5.06 52.72
C LYS A 172 7.04 6.24 51.80
N THR A 173 7.21 6.06 50.49
CA THR A 173 7.00 7.16 49.52
C THR A 173 5.61 7.15 48.89
N GLY A 174 4.83 6.09 49.10
CA GLY A 174 3.64 5.79 48.31
C GLY A 174 4.01 5.09 46.99
N PHE A 175 3.03 4.40 46.41
CA PHE A 175 3.17 3.71 45.13
C PHE A 175 2.58 4.56 43.99
N ILE A 176 3.27 4.65 42.87
CA ILE A 176 2.83 5.40 41.69
C ILE A 176 2.88 4.49 40.46
N PHE A 177 1.73 4.30 39.82
CA PHE A 177 1.62 3.67 38.50
C PHE A 177 1.64 4.75 37.42
N GLU A 178 2.66 4.73 36.56
CA GLU A 178 2.78 5.61 35.40
C GLU A 178 2.29 4.88 34.15
N ASN A 179 1.16 5.32 33.60
CA ASN A 179 0.52 4.68 32.45
C ASN A 179 0.81 5.46 31.17
N LYS A 180 1.35 4.76 30.18
CA LYS A 180 1.72 5.30 28.86
C LYS A 180 0.86 4.64 27.80
N SER A 181 0.02 5.42 27.13
CA SER A 181 -0.85 4.92 26.06
C SER A 181 0.00 4.50 24.85
N LEU A 182 -0.33 3.34 24.30
CA LEU A 182 0.32 2.74 23.15
C LEU A 182 -0.66 2.66 21.98
N ILE A 183 -0.11 2.75 20.77
CA ILE A 183 -0.82 2.62 19.51
C ILE A 183 -0.07 1.64 18.61
N ASP A 184 -0.85 0.83 17.88
CA ASP A 184 -0.33 0.01 16.79
C ASP A 184 -0.64 0.74 15.48
N ILE A 185 0.37 0.95 14.63
CA ILE A 185 0.23 1.59 13.32
C ILE A 185 0.23 0.50 12.24
N GLU A 186 -0.85 0.44 11.47
CA GLU A 186 -1.01 -0.46 10.33
C GLU A 186 -0.57 0.22 9.04
N VAL A 187 0.17 -0.53 8.22
CA VAL A 187 0.65 -0.10 6.91
C VAL A 187 0.18 -1.07 5.85
N GLY A 188 -0.57 -0.57 4.86
CA GLY A 188 -0.93 -1.31 3.66
C GLY A 188 -0.16 -0.82 2.45
N LYS A 189 0.21 -1.72 1.54
CA LYS A 189 0.87 -1.38 0.28
C LYS A 189 0.04 -1.83 -0.92
N MET A 190 -0.05 -0.93 -1.90
CA MET A 190 -0.81 -1.15 -3.14
C MET A 190 0.00 -0.78 -4.36
N TRP A 191 -0.30 -1.46 -5.47
CA TRP A 191 0.43 -1.35 -6.73
C TRP A 191 -0.59 -1.09 -7.82
N ASN A 192 -0.45 0.03 -8.52
CA ASN A 192 -1.28 0.43 -9.66
C ASN A 192 -2.79 0.47 -9.39
N GLU A 193 -3.23 0.54 -8.14
CA GLU A 193 -4.65 0.52 -7.76
C GLU A 193 -4.84 1.46 -6.57
N ILE A 194 -6.03 2.05 -6.46
CA ILE A 194 -6.43 2.89 -5.32
C ILE A 194 -7.70 2.25 -4.73
N PRO A 195 -7.72 1.79 -3.48
CA PRO A 195 -8.86 1.08 -2.93
C PRO A 195 -9.90 2.07 -2.41
N VAL A 196 -11.17 1.66 -2.33
CA VAL A 196 -12.14 2.36 -1.49
C VAL A 196 -11.97 1.89 -0.04
N PHE A 197 -11.72 2.83 0.86
CA PHE A 197 -11.73 2.57 2.29
C PHE A 197 -13.16 2.75 2.82
N VAL A 198 -13.86 1.65 3.12
CA VAL A 198 -15.22 1.68 3.69
C VAL A 198 -15.22 1.67 5.21
N ILE A 199 -16.03 2.53 5.84
CA ILE A 199 -16.27 2.53 7.29
C ILE A 199 -17.15 1.33 7.64
N PRO A 200 -16.78 0.48 8.63
CA PRO A 200 -17.66 -0.57 9.11
C PRO A 200 -18.95 0.06 9.66
N GLY A 201 -20.10 -0.26 9.05
CA GLY A 201 -21.42 0.18 9.52
C GLY A 201 -22.09 1.32 8.74
N THR A 202 -21.42 1.93 7.76
CA THR A 202 -22.12 2.69 6.71
C THR A 202 -22.42 1.75 5.56
N PRO A 203 -23.70 1.54 5.18
CA PRO A 203 -23.98 0.76 3.98
C PRO A 203 -23.30 1.43 2.79
N SER A 204 -22.63 0.61 1.98
CA SER A 204 -22.11 1.02 0.67
C SER A 204 -23.24 1.70 -0.12
N PRO A 205 -22.98 2.71 -0.97
CA PRO A 205 -23.97 3.20 -1.93
C PRO A 205 -24.60 2.11 -2.81
N ALA A 206 -24.00 0.91 -2.84
CA ALA A 206 -24.54 -0.29 -3.48
C ALA A 206 -25.68 -1.00 -2.71
N ASP A 207 -25.94 -0.63 -1.44
CA ASP A 207 -27.06 -1.11 -0.64
C ASP A 207 -27.81 0.09 0.00
N PRO A 208 -28.75 0.74 -0.70
CA PRO A 208 -29.65 1.68 -0.03
C PRO A 208 -30.40 0.92 1.08
N PRO A 209 -30.66 1.52 2.25
CA PRO A 209 -31.37 0.84 3.32
C PRO A 209 -32.69 0.29 2.76
N GLU A 210 -32.98 -0.99 3.04
CA GLU A 210 -34.32 -1.52 2.84
C GLU A 210 -35.29 -0.55 3.53
N MET A 211 -36.07 0.18 2.74
CA MET A 211 -37.23 0.88 3.24
C MET A 211 -38.15 -0.20 3.79
N VAL A 212 -38.02 -0.47 5.10
CA VAL A 212 -39.05 -1.15 5.86
C VAL A 212 -40.27 -0.25 5.69
N SER A 213 -41.20 -0.67 4.83
CA SER A 213 -42.50 -0.03 4.79
C SER A 213 -43.09 -0.22 6.19
N LEU A 214 -43.16 0.87 6.94
CA LEU A 214 -44.07 0.95 8.06
C LEU A 214 -45.46 0.85 7.43
N ASN A 215 -45.97 -0.37 7.32
CA ASN A 215 -47.36 -0.64 6.98
C ASN A 215 -48.22 -0.05 8.10
N SER A 216 -48.57 1.22 7.96
CA SER A 216 -49.77 1.75 8.55
C SER A 216 -50.94 1.41 7.62
N SER A 217 -51.90 0.68 8.20
CA SER A 217 -53.30 0.52 7.77
C SER A 217 -53.57 -0.20 6.45
N GLU A 218 -54.14 -1.40 6.61
CA GLU A 218 -55.32 -1.94 5.90
C GLU A 218 -55.51 -1.57 4.42
N SER A 219 -55.26 -2.53 3.53
CA SER A 219 -56.23 -2.86 2.47
C SER A 219 -55.88 -4.19 1.82
N GLU A 220 -56.88 -5.06 1.73
CA GLU A 220 -56.86 -6.35 1.04
C GLU A 220 -56.47 -6.21 -0.44
N TYR A 221 -55.98 -7.33 -1.01
CA TYR A 221 -55.50 -7.57 -2.39
C TYR A 221 -53.98 -7.66 -2.57
N SER A 222 -53.41 -8.78 -2.11
CA SER A 222 -52.19 -9.33 -2.71
C SER A 222 -52.57 -10.40 -3.74
N VAL A 223 -52.36 -10.14 -5.04
CA VAL A 223 -52.35 -11.20 -6.07
C VAL A 223 -50.90 -11.68 -6.19
N THR A 224 -50.63 -12.88 -5.68
CA THR A 224 -49.33 -13.55 -5.87
C THR A 224 -49.36 -14.30 -7.21
N TYR A 225 -48.46 -13.94 -8.13
CA TYR A 225 -48.23 -14.72 -9.36
C TYR A 225 -47.14 -15.76 -9.10
N THR A 226 -47.40 -17.01 -9.45
CA THR A 226 -46.36 -18.06 -9.45
C THR A 226 -45.44 -17.88 -10.66
N LYS A 227 -44.20 -18.38 -10.53
CA LYS A 227 -43.12 -18.25 -11.50
C LYS A 227 -43.48 -18.76 -12.90
N GLU A 228 -44.41 -19.70 -13.03
CA GLU A 228 -44.91 -20.15 -14.34
C GLU A 228 -45.73 -19.06 -15.07
N LYS A 229 -46.52 -18.26 -14.35
CA LYS A 229 -47.40 -17.24 -14.95
C LYS A 229 -46.64 -15.99 -15.42
N LEU A 230 -45.41 -15.78 -14.92
CA LEU A 230 -44.48 -14.75 -15.40
C LEU A 230 -43.79 -15.16 -16.70
N ASN A 231 -43.56 -16.47 -16.89
CA ASN A 231 -42.95 -17.01 -18.10
C ASN A 231 -43.93 -17.06 -19.28
N GLU A 232 -45.24 -17.22 -19.06
CA GLU A 232 -46.25 -17.08 -20.13
C GLU A 232 -46.34 -15.65 -20.69
N LEU A 233 -46.13 -14.63 -19.84
CA LEU A 233 -46.14 -13.21 -20.27
C LEU A 233 -44.85 -12.76 -20.98
N LEU A 234 -43.77 -13.55 -20.89
CA LEU A 234 -42.51 -13.30 -21.60
C LEU A 234 -42.48 -13.88 -23.02
N VAL A 235 -43.43 -14.76 -23.36
CA VAL A 235 -43.52 -15.37 -24.71
C VAL A 235 -44.36 -14.50 -25.67
N GLU A 236 -45.08 -13.50 -25.17
CA GLU A 236 -45.89 -12.57 -25.99
C GLU A 236 -45.14 -11.31 -26.47
N SER A 237 -43.83 -11.16 -26.19
CA SER A 237 -43.01 -10.07 -26.75
C SER A 237 -42.18 -10.46 -27.98
N ASP A 238 -42.18 -11.73 -28.39
CA ASP A 238 -41.51 -12.20 -29.60
C ASP A 238 -42.45 -12.12 -30.82
N ALA A 239 -42.83 -10.89 -31.18
CA ALA A 239 -43.38 -10.60 -32.49
C ALA A 239 -43.19 -9.10 -32.79
N LEU A 240 -42.11 -8.78 -33.51
CA LEU A 240 -42.09 -7.83 -34.64
C LEU A 240 -40.64 -7.66 -35.13
N ASP A 241 -40.30 -8.42 -36.18
CA ASP A 241 -39.26 -8.07 -37.14
C ASP A 241 -39.71 -6.86 -37.97
N ALA A 242 -38.82 -5.88 -38.16
CA ALA A 242 -38.73 -5.08 -39.39
C ALA A 242 -37.39 -4.30 -39.44
N ASP A 243 -36.40 -4.93 -40.08
CA ASP A 243 -35.59 -4.39 -41.17
C ASP A 243 -34.86 -3.03 -41.00
N SER A 244 -33.53 -3.08 -40.85
CA SER A 244 -32.61 -2.29 -41.68
C SER A 244 -31.17 -2.75 -41.49
N ASP A 245 -30.63 -3.21 -42.61
CA ASP A 245 -29.25 -3.53 -42.96
C ASP A 245 -28.22 -2.40 -42.62
N VAL A 246 -26.93 -2.77 -42.72
CA VAL A 246 -25.70 -1.92 -42.75
C VAL A 246 -24.86 -1.84 -41.46
N LEU A 247 -24.02 -2.85 -41.20
CA LEU A 247 -22.54 -2.78 -41.24
C LEU A 247 -21.90 -4.03 -40.62
N ALA A 248 -21.33 -4.86 -41.49
CA ALA A 248 -20.34 -5.85 -41.10
C ALA A 248 -19.03 -5.13 -40.71
N GLY A 249 -18.47 -5.48 -39.55
CA GLY A 249 -17.18 -4.99 -39.10
C GLY A 249 -16.72 -5.67 -37.81
N ALA A 250 -15.98 -6.76 -37.96
CA ALA A 250 -15.09 -7.40 -36.98
C ALA A 250 -15.66 -7.67 -35.57
N GLN A 251 -16.10 -8.92 -35.35
CA GLN A 251 -16.04 -9.51 -34.01
C GLN A 251 -14.56 -9.75 -33.67
N ASP A 252 -14.07 -9.03 -32.66
CA ASP A 252 -12.84 -9.39 -31.96
C ASP A 252 -13.14 -10.61 -31.08
N THR A 253 -12.75 -11.79 -31.56
CA THR A 253 -12.73 -13.03 -30.77
C THR A 253 -11.40 -13.12 -30.04
N SER A 254 -11.24 -12.29 -29.02
CA SER A 254 -10.28 -12.49 -27.94
C SER A 254 -11.08 -12.94 -26.73
N GLU A 255 -11.15 -14.26 -26.49
CA GLU A 255 -11.64 -14.84 -25.24
C GLU A 255 -10.75 -14.39 -24.07
N ASN A 256 -11.02 -13.20 -23.53
CA ASN A 256 -10.66 -12.87 -22.16
C ASN A 256 -11.79 -13.44 -21.28
N PRO A 257 -11.54 -14.32 -20.29
CA PRO A 257 -12.60 -14.76 -19.41
C PRO A 257 -13.26 -13.51 -18.82
N ALA A 258 -14.59 -13.46 -18.83
CA ALA A 258 -15.31 -12.30 -18.33
C ALA A 258 -14.79 -12.00 -16.91
N LEU A 259 -14.23 -10.80 -16.71
CA LEU A 259 -13.78 -10.26 -15.43
C LEU A 259 -14.82 -10.45 -14.30
N GLU A 260 -16.08 -10.74 -14.67
CA GLU A 260 -17.25 -11.02 -13.86
C GLU A 260 -17.16 -12.30 -12.98
N ASP A 261 -16.34 -13.29 -13.33
CA ASP A 261 -16.22 -14.56 -12.56
C ASP A 261 -14.99 -14.63 -11.65
N MET A 262 -14.06 -13.66 -11.76
CA MET A 262 -12.82 -13.64 -10.98
C MET A 262 -12.99 -13.08 -9.57
N SER A 263 -12.24 -13.65 -8.62
CA SER A 263 -12.09 -13.07 -7.27
C SER A 263 -11.28 -11.76 -7.30
N ALA A 264 -11.31 -11.05 -6.18
CA ALA A 264 -10.58 -9.80 -6.01
C ALA A 264 -9.07 -9.96 -6.14
N GLU A 265 -8.57 -10.99 -5.51
CA GLU A 265 -7.16 -11.33 -5.49
C GLU A 265 -6.67 -11.78 -6.87
N GLU A 266 -7.47 -12.58 -7.59
CA GLU A 266 -7.14 -13.01 -8.96
C GLU A 266 -7.07 -11.82 -9.91
N ARG A 267 -8.04 -10.92 -9.84
CA ARG A 267 -8.08 -9.73 -10.71
C ARG A 267 -6.91 -8.80 -10.44
N ARG A 268 -6.55 -8.62 -9.16
CA ARG A 268 -5.36 -7.86 -8.77
C ARG A 268 -4.09 -8.46 -9.35
N GLU A 269 -3.89 -9.78 -9.21
CA GLU A 269 -2.70 -10.45 -9.76
C GLU A 269 -2.67 -10.38 -11.30
N GLU A 270 -3.81 -10.44 -11.98
CA GLU A 270 -3.86 -10.21 -13.43
C GLU A 270 -3.53 -8.76 -13.80
N ASN A 271 -4.03 -7.78 -13.07
CA ASN A 271 -3.72 -6.37 -13.29
C ASN A 271 -2.21 -6.10 -13.11
N LEU A 272 -1.56 -6.74 -12.13
CA LEU A 272 -0.10 -6.64 -11.95
C LEU A 272 0.68 -7.20 -13.15
N LYS A 273 0.18 -8.26 -13.80
CA LYS A 273 0.82 -8.84 -14.99
C LYS A 273 0.76 -7.95 -16.23
N LYS A 274 -0.15 -6.97 -16.26
CA LYS A 274 -0.26 -5.99 -17.36
C LYS A 274 0.88 -4.97 -17.33
N SER A 275 1.49 -4.75 -16.17
CA SER A 275 2.58 -3.80 -15.95
C SER A 275 3.88 -4.28 -16.62
N ILE A 276 4.56 -3.41 -17.34
CA ILE A 276 5.92 -3.63 -17.86
C ILE A 276 6.91 -3.54 -16.69
N VAL A 277 6.65 -2.65 -15.72
CA VAL A 277 7.45 -2.53 -14.51
C VAL A 277 7.11 -3.66 -13.55
N ALA A 278 8.14 -4.44 -13.18
CA ALA A 278 7.98 -5.56 -12.26
C ALA A 278 7.83 -5.09 -10.81
N VAL A 279 6.88 -5.70 -10.10
CA VAL A 279 6.72 -5.51 -8.66
C VAL A 279 7.92 -6.13 -7.93
N PRO A 280 8.62 -5.39 -7.04
CA PRO A 280 9.73 -5.96 -6.26
C PRO A 280 9.22 -7.01 -5.27
N ASN A 281 10.12 -7.84 -4.74
CA ASN A 281 9.74 -8.84 -3.72
C ASN A 281 9.50 -8.21 -2.34
N ALA A 282 10.12 -7.07 -2.06
CA ALA A 282 10.02 -6.35 -0.80
C ALA A 282 10.23 -4.83 -0.99
N ILE A 283 9.71 -4.05 -0.06
CA ILE A 283 9.92 -2.61 0.06
C ILE A 283 10.34 -2.25 1.48
N THR A 284 11.01 -1.10 1.63
CA THR A 284 11.39 -0.57 2.94
C THR A 284 10.47 0.58 3.31
N VAL A 285 9.85 0.52 4.48
CA VAL A 285 8.97 1.57 5.01
C VAL A 285 9.53 2.10 6.32
N ASN A 286 9.63 3.42 6.42
CA ASN A 286 9.98 4.16 7.62
C ASN A 286 8.71 4.68 8.29
N LEU A 287 8.64 4.55 9.61
CA LEU A 287 7.64 5.19 10.47
C LEU A 287 8.23 6.48 11.02
N LEU A 288 7.50 7.58 10.86
CA LEU A 288 7.87 8.88 11.39
C LEU A 288 6.92 9.26 12.53
N ALA A 289 7.48 9.68 13.67
CA ALA A 289 6.79 10.33 14.77
C ALA A 289 7.10 11.83 14.69
N ASP A 290 6.09 12.67 14.46
CA ASP A 290 6.23 14.13 14.32
C ASP A 290 7.32 14.54 13.32
N GLY A 291 7.42 13.77 12.23
CA GLY A 291 8.40 13.98 11.16
C GLY A 291 9.79 13.41 11.42
N VAL A 292 10.01 12.70 12.54
CA VAL A 292 11.29 12.05 12.87
C VAL A 292 11.15 10.54 12.69
N VAL A 293 12.08 9.92 11.96
CA VAL A 293 12.11 8.46 11.78
C VAL A 293 12.34 7.77 13.13
N VAL A 294 11.40 6.92 13.54
CA VAL A 294 11.43 6.15 14.79
C VAL A 294 11.41 4.64 14.58
N GLY A 295 11.07 4.19 13.38
CA GLY A 295 11.02 2.77 13.03
C GLY A 295 11.23 2.55 11.55
N THR A 296 11.70 1.34 11.21
CA THR A 296 11.84 0.88 9.82
C THR A 296 11.43 -0.58 9.76
N MET A 297 10.76 -0.97 8.67
CA MET A 297 10.31 -2.34 8.42
C MET A 297 10.43 -2.69 6.94
N GLN A 298 10.62 -3.98 6.65
CA GLN A 298 10.44 -4.54 5.30
C GLN A 298 9.01 -5.09 5.17
N ILE A 299 8.33 -4.76 4.08
CA ILE A 299 7.03 -5.35 3.72
C ILE A 299 7.24 -6.16 2.43
N THR A 300 6.75 -7.39 2.40
CA THR A 300 6.97 -8.33 1.28
C THR A 300 5.67 -8.74 0.59
N LYS A 301 5.80 -9.35 -0.61
CA LYS A 301 4.67 -10.02 -1.29
C LYS A 301 4.11 -11.18 -0.46
N GLU A 302 4.96 -11.90 0.27
CA GLU A 302 4.56 -13.06 1.10
C GLU A 302 3.70 -12.64 2.30
N ASP A 303 3.95 -11.46 2.85
CA ASP A 303 3.16 -10.84 3.93
C ASP A 303 1.89 -10.15 3.41
N GLY A 304 1.51 -10.40 2.15
CA GLY A 304 0.33 -9.83 1.51
C GLY A 304 0.40 -8.31 1.36
N TRP A 305 1.60 -7.73 1.32
CA TRP A 305 1.81 -6.28 1.25
C TRP A 305 1.25 -5.51 2.47
N THR A 306 1.33 -6.11 3.65
CA THR A 306 0.85 -5.53 4.92
C THR A 306 1.95 -5.54 5.98
N GLY A 307 1.88 -4.62 6.94
CA GLY A 307 2.82 -4.56 8.05
C GLY A 307 2.28 -3.80 9.26
N TYR A 308 2.88 -4.06 10.43
CA TYR A 308 2.46 -3.47 11.70
C TYR A 308 3.65 -2.96 12.51
N PHE A 309 3.60 -1.68 12.87
CA PHE A 309 4.42 -1.11 13.93
C PHE A 309 3.64 -1.21 15.23
N ARG A 310 4.06 -2.08 16.15
CA ARG A 310 3.34 -2.35 17.39
C ARG A 310 3.95 -1.62 18.58
N ASP A 311 3.12 -1.31 19.56
CA ASP A 311 3.55 -0.82 20.88
C ASP A 311 4.28 0.54 20.85
N TYR A 312 3.91 1.42 19.92
CA TYR A 312 4.47 2.77 19.86
C TYR A 312 3.71 3.72 20.81
N LEU A 313 4.39 4.72 21.37
CA LEU A 313 3.74 5.69 22.26
C LEU A 313 2.72 6.53 21.48
N ARG A 314 1.52 6.71 22.03
CA ARG A 314 0.52 7.57 21.42
C ARG A 314 0.74 9.05 21.72
N TYR A 315 1.34 9.35 22.86
CA TYR A 315 1.59 10.72 23.32
C TYR A 315 3.07 10.90 23.67
N ASP A 316 3.62 12.06 23.38
CA ASP A 316 4.99 12.40 23.73
C ASP A 316 5.14 12.50 25.26
N GLU A 317 6.18 11.89 25.81
CA GLU A 317 6.38 11.80 27.26
C GLU A 317 6.83 13.13 27.89
N ASN A 318 7.34 14.08 27.11
CA ASN A 318 7.89 15.34 27.62
C ASN A 318 6.83 16.43 27.76
N ASP A 319 5.90 16.51 26.82
CA ASP A 319 4.88 17.58 26.79
C ASP A 319 3.43 17.07 26.71
N GLY A 320 3.21 15.78 26.49
CA GLY A 320 1.91 15.12 26.48
C GLY A 320 1.06 15.36 25.23
N HIS A 321 1.59 15.94 24.15
CA HIS A 321 0.85 16.06 22.89
C HIS A 321 0.67 14.70 22.21
N GLU A 322 -0.36 14.55 21.36
CA GLU A 322 -0.59 13.33 20.58
C GLU A 322 0.39 13.27 19.41
N ILE A 323 1.17 12.20 19.33
CA ILE A 323 2.20 12.01 18.32
C ILE A 323 1.54 11.78 16.97
N VAL A 324 1.95 12.54 15.96
CA VAL A 324 1.47 12.36 14.59
C VAL A 324 2.34 11.33 13.89
N TYR A 325 1.78 10.13 13.67
CA TYR A 325 2.45 9.06 12.94
C TYR A 325 2.17 9.14 11.43
N THR A 326 3.24 9.20 10.64
CA THR A 326 3.20 9.07 9.19
C THR A 326 4.16 7.98 8.73
N VAL A 327 4.02 7.54 7.48
CA VAL A 327 4.92 6.55 6.87
C VAL A 327 5.56 7.11 5.61
N GLU A 328 6.77 6.65 5.34
CA GLU A 328 7.51 6.97 4.12
C GLU A 328 8.14 5.69 3.55
N GLU A 329 7.98 5.48 2.25
CA GLU A 329 8.63 4.40 1.51
C GLU A 329 9.99 4.86 0.98
N VAL A 330 11.01 4.00 1.10
CA VAL A 330 12.25 4.19 0.34
C VAL A 330 11.93 4.08 -1.16
N PRO A 331 12.28 5.07 -2.01
CA PRO A 331 11.87 5.10 -3.41
C PRO A 331 12.13 3.80 -4.17
N VAL A 332 11.12 3.33 -4.89
CA VAL A 332 11.18 2.12 -5.72
C VAL A 332 11.34 2.52 -7.19
N THR A 333 12.40 2.07 -7.84
CA THR A 333 12.66 2.35 -9.26
C THR A 333 11.48 1.95 -10.15
N GLY A 334 11.07 2.82 -11.07
CA GLY A 334 9.95 2.59 -11.98
C GLY A 334 8.58 2.87 -11.36
N TYR A 335 8.52 3.49 -10.18
CA TYR A 335 7.28 3.83 -9.50
C TYR A 335 7.29 5.24 -8.94
N LYS A 336 6.12 5.88 -8.98
CA LYS A 336 5.80 7.08 -8.19
C LYS A 336 4.92 6.70 -7.01
N THR A 337 5.29 7.14 -5.82
CA THR A 337 4.63 6.79 -4.56
C THR A 337 3.66 7.89 -4.12
N GLU A 338 2.45 7.50 -3.74
CA GLU A 338 1.41 8.34 -3.17
C GLU A 338 1.01 7.77 -1.80
N TYR A 339 0.73 8.64 -0.82
CA TYR A 339 0.34 8.24 0.53
C TYR A 339 -1.11 8.59 0.80
N ILE A 340 -1.88 7.62 1.29
CA ILE A 340 -3.26 7.82 1.72
C ILE A 340 -3.31 7.61 3.23
N ASN A 341 -3.67 8.67 3.95
CA ASN A 341 -3.90 8.62 5.39
C ASN A 341 -5.39 8.86 5.66
N LYS A 342 -6.07 7.87 6.24
CA LYS A 342 -7.48 7.98 6.64
C LYS A 342 -7.65 7.56 8.10
N LEU A 343 -8.45 8.33 8.84
CA LEU A 343 -8.90 7.97 10.19
C LEU A 343 -10.25 7.28 10.09
N ILE A 344 -10.31 5.98 10.36
CA ILE A 344 -11.54 5.17 10.27
C ILE A 344 -11.81 4.53 11.62
N SER A 345 -12.94 4.86 12.24
CA SER A 345 -13.37 4.29 13.53
C SER A 345 -12.28 4.34 14.62
N GLY A 346 -11.54 5.45 14.69
CA GLY A 346 -10.47 5.65 15.67
C GLY A 346 -9.13 4.97 15.33
N ARG A 347 -8.99 4.35 14.15
CA ARG A 347 -7.73 3.77 13.66
C ARG A 347 -7.16 4.61 12.54
N VAL A 348 -5.87 4.93 12.63
CA VAL A 348 -5.11 5.57 11.54
C VAL A 348 -4.72 4.47 10.56
N ILE A 349 -5.24 4.55 9.33
CA ILE A 349 -4.87 3.65 8.24
C ILE A 349 -3.93 4.42 7.33
N ASN A 350 -2.69 3.93 7.24
CA ASN A 350 -1.70 4.41 6.29
C ASN A 350 -1.62 3.44 5.11
N ALA A 351 -1.91 3.91 3.90
CA ALA A 351 -1.68 3.16 2.69
C ALA A 351 -0.63 3.84 1.82
N ILE A 352 0.27 3.03 1.29
CA ILE A 352 1.30 3.42 0.32
C ILE A 352 0.83 2.91 -1.04
N VAL A 353 0.67 3.79 -2.01
CA VAL A 353 0.25 3.45 -3.36
C VAL A 353 1.41 3.74 -4.30
N ASN A 354 1.93 2.73 -4.99
CA ASN A 354 2.91 2.96 -6.04
C ASN A 354 2.24 2.77 -7.38
N ARG A 355 2.40 3.78 -8.23
CA ARG A 355 1.92 3.78 -9.62
C ARG A 355 3.13 3.66 -10.53
N SER A 356 3.13 2.64 -11.37
CA SER A 356 4.25 2.36 -12.25
C SER A 356 4.36 3.42 -13.35
N VAL A 357 5.61 3.74 -13.66
CA VAL A 357 5.98 4.69 -14.70
C VAL A 357 7.01 4.08 -15.63
N ILE A 358 6.92 4.43 -16.91
CA ILE A 358 7.81 3.97 -17.97
C ILE A 358 8.37 5.16 -18.75
N ASP A 359 9.51 4.91 -19.39
CA ASP A 359 10.12 5.84 -20.32
C ASP A 359 9.88 5.33 -21.75
N ILE A 360 9.37 6.20 -22.62
CA ILE A 360 9.08 5.85 -24.01
C ILE A 360 10.08 6.54 -24.93
N ASN A 361 10.90 5.73 -25.59
CA ASN A 361 11.89 6.19 -26.55
C ASN A 361 11.27 6.39 -27.93
N VAL A 362 11.67 7.46 -28.62
CA VAL A 362 11.30 7.72 -30.01
C VAL A 362 12.53 8.07 -30.81
N LYS A 363 12.67 7.45 -31.98
CA LYS A 363 13.74 7.73 -32.94
C LYS A 363 13.18 7.97 -34.34
N LYS A 364 13.81 8.89 -35.05
CA LYS A 364 13.47 9.25 -36.43
C LYS A 364 14.53 8.72 -37.40
N LYS A 365 14.06 8.10 -38.49
CA LYS A 365 14.86 7.63 -39.63
C LYS A 365 14.41 8.34 -40.90
N TRP A 366 15.37 8.70 -41.75
CA TRP A 366 15.15 9.27 -43.07
C TRP A 366 15.64 8.32 -44.15
N GLU A 367 14.86 8.20 -45.23
CA GLU A 367 15.20 7.51 -46.47
C GLU A 367 15.01 8.50 -47.62
N GLY A 368 16.12 8.97 -48.16
CA GLY A 368 16.16 10.13 -49.05
C GLY A 368 16.69 11.36 -48.31
N LYS A 369 16.68 12.51 -48.99
CA LYS A 369 17.18 13.78 -48.42
C LYS A 369 16.52 14.09 -47.07
N ILE A 370 17.26 14.55 -46.06
CA ILE A 370 16.63 14.97 -44.80
C ILE A 370 15.82 16.26 -45.01
N GLN A 371 14.62 16.33 -44.42
CA GLN A 371 13.83 17.57 -44.28
C GLN A 371 13.43 17.77 -42.81
N GLY A 372 13.84 18.86 -42.17
CA GLY A 372 13.38 19.14 -40.80
C GLY A 372 13.94 20.44 -40.22
N PRO A 373 13.62 20.79 -38.97
CA PRO A 373 13.04 19.95 -37.89
C PRO A 373 11.62 19.41 -38.13
N VAL A 374 11.22 18.38 -37.36
CA VAL A 374 9.84 17.83 -37.35
C VAL A 374 9.29 17.74 -35.94
N ASN A 375 7.99 17.97 -35.76
CA ASN A 375 7.33 17.74 -34.47
C ASN A 375 6.77 16.32 -34.40
N VAL A 376 6.95 15.71 -33.24
CA VAL A 376 6.37 14.42 -32.87
C VAL A 376 5.58 14.59 -31.60
N THR A 377 4.33 14.15 -31.63
CA THR A 377 3.40 14.23 -30.50
C THR A 377 3.09 12.84 -29.98
N LEU A 378 3.30 12.64 -28.69
CA LEU A 378 2.90 11.44 -27.96
C LEU A 378 1.44 11.57 -27.52
N TYR A 379 0.67 10.53 -27.78
CA TYR A 379 -0.70 10.36 -27.34
C TYR A 379 -0.84 9.13 -26.47
N ARG A 380 -1.91 9.08 -25.70
CA ARG A 380 -2.35 7.88 -25.00
C ARG A 380 -3.84 7.66 -25.16
N LYS A 381 -4.24 6.39 -25.16
CA LYS A 381 -5.62 5.94 -25.19
C LYS A 381 -5.92 4.99 -24.03
N PHE A 382 -7.17 5.02 -23.59
CA PHE A 382 -7.69 4.10 -22.58
C PHE A 382 -9.21 4.05 -22.65
N LYS A 383 -9.80 2.99 -22.10
CA LYS A 383 -11.25 2.79 -22.08
C LYS A 383 -11.73 2.71 -20.64
N THR A 384 -12.67 3.56 -20.27
CA THR A 384 -13.37 3.46 -18.98
C THR A 384 -14.70 2.73 -19.16
N VAL A 385 -15.21 2.13 -18.09
CA VAL A 385 -16.52 1.47 -18.07
C VAL A 385 -17.30 2.02 -16.91
N GLU A 386 -18.41 2.71 -17.19
CA GLU A 386 -19.30 3.28 -16.17
C GLU A 386 -20.69 2.66 -16.29
N PHE A 387 -21.34 2.41 -15.15
CA PHE A 387 -22.72 1.91 -15.15
C PHE A 387 -23.70 3.07 -15.31
N ASP A 388 -24.44 3.09 -16.42
CA ASP A 388 -25.50 4.06 -16.64
C ASP A 388 -26.81 3.54 -16.04
N TRP A 389 -27.23 4.19 -14.95
CA TRP A 389 -28.47 3.87 -14.24
C TRP A 389 -29.74 4.13 -15.07
N SER A 390 -29.70 5.04 -16.03
CA SER A 390 -30.86 5.38 -16.88
C SER A 390 -31.19 4.24 -17.84
N PHE A 391 -30.17 3.54 -18.33
CA PHE A 391 -30.31 2.42 -19.27
C PHE A 391 -30.00 1.06 -18.63
N TYR A 392 -29.62 1.04 -17.35
CA TYR A 392 -29.28 -0.14 -16.58
C TYR A 392 -28.24 -1.04 -17.27
N LYS A 393 -27.20 -0.42 -17.83
CA LYS A 393 -26.14 -1.09 -18.58
C LYS A 393 -24.77 -0.42 -18.37
N ASN A 394 -23.71 -1.18 -18.57
CA ASN A 394 -22.36 -0.64 -18.66
C ASN A 394 -22.18 0.11 -19.98
N ILE A 395 -21.58 1.30 -19.92
CA ILE A 395 -21.16 2.11 -21.06
C ILE A 395 -19.64 2.14 -21.06
N THR A 396 -19.05 1.73 -22.18
CA THR A 396 -17.61 1.86 -22.42
C THR A 396 -17.33 3.16 -23.15
N THR A 397 -16.43 3.98 -22.61
CA THR A 397 -15.99 5.24 -23.22
C THR A 397 -14.52 5.16 -23.57
N GLU A 398 -14.18 5.46 -24.81
CA GLU A 398 -12.79 5.56 -25.27
C GLU A 398 -12.31 7.01 -25.13
N HIS A 399 -11.15 7.17 -24.51
CA HIS A 399 -10.48 8.45 -24.30
C HIS A 399 -9.19 8.47 -25.11
N GLU A 400 -8.92 9.59 -25.76
CA GLU A 400 -7.66 9.87 -26.46
C GLU A 400 -7.14 11.22 -25.97
N GLU A 401 -5.91 11.23 -25.47
CA GLU A 401 -5.30 12.42 -24.87
C GLU A 401 -3.94 12.69 -25.49
N GLU A 402 -3.65 13.96 -25.78
CA GLU A 402 -2.29 14.42 -26.07
C GLU A 402 -1.49 14.50 -24.76
N VAL A 403 -0.29 13.93 -24.77
CA VAL A 403 0.58 13.87 -23.59
C VAL A 403 1.65 14.94 -23.67
N ALA A 404 2.42 14.95 -24.76
CA ALA A 404 3.53 15.88 -24.97
C ALA A 404 3.93 15.93 -26.44
N THR A 405 4.54 17.05 -26.84
CA THR A 405 5.12 17.25 -28.18
C THR A 405 6.60 17.57 -28.07
N VAL A 406 7.41 16.99 -28.95
CA VAL A 406 8.85 17.24 -29.06
C VAL A 406 9.23 17.58 -30.50
N GLU A 407 10.19 18.48 -30.67
CA GLU A 407 10.83 18.74 -31.96
C GLU A 407 12.06 17.83 -32.12
N LEU A 408 12.07 16.98 -33.15
CA LEU A 408 13.22 16.15 -33.54
C LEU A 408 14.04 16.85 -34.62
N ASN A 409 15.35 16.89 -34.42
CA ASN A 409 16.30 17.57 -35.31
C ASN A 409 17.71 16.98 -35.19
N GLU A 410 18.66 17.52 -35.95
CA GLU A 410 20.05 17.03 -35.93
C GLU A 410 20.71 17.20 -34.56
N ALA A 411 20.39 18.27 -33.81
CA ALA A 411 21.02 18.56 -32.52
C ALA A 411 20.69 17.51 -31.44
N ASN A 412 19.51 16.88 -31.50
CA ASN A 412 19.13 15.76 -30.64
C ASN A 412 19.36 14.39 -31.28
N ASN A 413 20.14 14.32 -32.37
CA ASN A 413 20.38 13.11 -33.13
C ASN A 413 19.08 12.39 -33.50
N TRP A 414 18.02 13.16 -33.79
CA TRP A 414 16.73 12.64 -34.23
C TRP A 414 16.09 11.67 -33.23
N GLN A 415 16.33 11.88 -31.93
CA GLN A 415 15.90 11.00 -30.85
C GLN A 415 15.37 11.79 -29.65
N HIS A 416 14.42 11.19 -28.94
CA HIS A 416 13.88 11.72 -27.69
C HIS A 416 13.39 10.58 -26.79
N THR A 417 13.33 10.84 -25.48
CA THR A 417 12.75 9.95 -24.48
C THR A 417 11.70 10.73 -23.71
N PHE A 418 10.45 10.28 -23.75
CA PHE A 418 9.40 10.77 -22.87
C PHE A 418 9.49 10.01 -21.55
N GLU A 419 9.99 10.67 -20.51
CA GLU A 419 10.26 10.03 -19.23
C GLU A 419 9.01 9.97 -18.34
N ASP A 420 9.01 9.03 -17.41
CA ASP A 420 8.20 9.10 -16.19
C ASP A 420 6.66 9.04 -16.42
N LEU A 421 6.24 8.36 -17.49
CA LEU A 421 4.86 8.24 -17.94
C LEU A 421 4.12 7.11 -17.23
N TYR A 422 2.95 7.38 -16.67
CA TYR A 422 2.16 6.35 -16.00
C TYR A 422 1.72 5.24 -16.94
N GLU A 423 1.78 3.98 -16.49
CA GLU A 423 1.27 2.84 -17.27
C GLU A 423 -0.25 2.69 -17.16
N PHE A 424 -0.86 3.21 -16.08
CA PHE A 424 -2.28 2.99 -15.78
C PHE A 424 -3.04 4.28 -15.49
N TYR A 425 -4.26 4.34 -16.03
CA TYR A 425 -5.34 5.17 -15.50
C TYR A 425 -5.91 4.48 -14.25
N THR A 426 -5.98 5.22 -13.14
CA THR A 426 -6.35 4.70 -11.83
C THR A 426 -7.38 5.61 -11.18
N VAL A 427 -8.50 5.04 -10.72
CA VAL A 427 -9.55 5.74 -9.97
C VAL A 427 -9.77 5.00 -8.65
N GLU A 428 -10.11 5.73 -7.59
CA GLU A 428 -10.42 5.13 -6.29
C GLU A 428 -11.58 4.14 -6.41
N GLY A 429 -11.32 2.88 -6.07
CA GLY A 429 -12.32 1.80 -6.07
C GLY A 429 -12.54 1.10 -7.39
N GLU A 430 -11.84 1.51 -8.46
CA GLU A 430 -11.97 0.91 -9.78
C GLU A 430 -10.71 0.15 -10.16
N ASP A 431 -10.89 -0.86 -11.01
CA ASP A 431 -9.77 -1.60 -11.58
C ASP A 431 -8.93 -0.70 -12.49
N PRO A 432 -7.59 -0.79 -12.42
CA PRO A 432 -6.74 0.01 -13.27
C PRO A 432 -6.87 -0.38 -14.74
N VAL A 433 -6.85 0.65 -15.59
CA VAL A 433 -6.89 0.51 -17.04
C VAL A 433 -5.51 0.87 -17.58
N ILE A 434 -4.91 -0.03 -18.36
CA ILE A 434 -3.62 0.23 -18.99
C ILE A 434 -3.76 1.30 -20.07
N TYR A 435 -2.80 2.23 -20.12
CA TYR A 435 -2.68 3.17 -21.22
C TYR A 435 -2.03 2.50 -22.43
N GLU A 436 -2.59 2.75 -23.60
CA GLU A 436 -1.98 2.48 -24.89
C GLU A 436 -1.38 3.78 -25.45
N TYR A 437 -0.06 3.86 -25.48
CA TYR A 437 0.68 4.99 -26.03
C TYR A 437 1.00 4.78 -27.50
N TYR A 438 1.04 5.87 -28.26
CA TYR A 438 1.47 5.92 -29.65
C TYR A 438 1.86 7.34 -30.03
N VAL A 439 2.57 7.49 -31.14
CA VAL A 439 3.05 8.80 -31.61
C VAL A 439 2.45 9.16 -32.95
N LYS A 440 2.26 10.46 -33.18
CA LYS A 440 1.99 11.05 -34.50
C LYS A 440 3.12 12.00 -34.86
N GLU A 441 3.46 12.06 -36.14
CA GLU A 441 4.38 13.06 -36.70
C GLU A 441 3.58 14.08 -37.51
N ASP A 442 3.98 15.35 -37.44
CA ASP A 442 3.47 16.38 -38.35
C ASP A 442 3.81 16.01 -39.81
N PRO A 443 2.86 16.11 -40.76
CA PRO A 443 3.11 15.72 -42.15
C PRO A 443 4.29 16.47 -42.79
N VAL A 444 5.22 15.71 -43.38
CA VAL A 444 6.34 16.26 -44.14
C VAL A 444 6.05 16.16 -45.63
N ALA A 445 5.99 17.30 -46.31
CA ALA A 445 5.65 17.36 -47.73
C ALA A 445 6.64 16.55 -48.59
N GLY A 446 6.12 15.67 -49.45
CA GLY A 446 6.94 14.82 -50.32
C GLY A 446 7.52 13.58 -49.65
N TYR A 447 7.06 13.24 -48.45
CA TYR A 447 7.44 12.01 -47.73
C TYR A 447 6.20 11.18 -47.37
N ASN A 448 6.41 9.88 -47.29
CA ASN A 448 5.50 8.95 -46.63
C ASN A 448 6.07 8.58 -45.26
N THR A 449 5.24 8.60 -44.23
CA THR A 449 5.61 8.31 -42.85
C THR A 449 5.13 6.92 -42.45
N VAL A 450 6.04 6.09 -41.92
CA VAL A 450 5.73 4.80 -41.30
C VAL A 450 6.23 4.80 -39.86
N ILE A 451 5.34 4.46 -38.91
CA ILE A 451 5.66 4.39 -37.49
C ILE A 451 5.59 2.92 -37.06
N THR A 452 6.67 2.42 -36.45
CA THR A 452 6.76 1.06 -35.94
C THR A 452 7.21 1.04 -34.48
N GLY A 453 7.02 -0.09 -33.81
CA GLY A 453 7.33 -0.25 -32.39
C GLY A 453 6.12 0.02 -31.49
N ASP A 454 6.36 0.05 -30.18
CA ASP A 454 5.35 0.20 -29.14
C ASP A 454 5.92 0.92 -27.92
N GLN A 455 5.11 1.11 -26.87
CA GLN A 455 5.52 1.80 -25.65
C GLN A 455 6.57 1.05 -24.82
N LYS A 456 6.79 -0.24 -25.07
CA LYS A 456 7.76 -1.07 -24.35
C LYS A 456 9.13 -0.99 -25.02
N ASP A 457 9.18 -1.16 -26.34
CA ASP A 457 10.41 -1.19 -27.12
C ASP A 457 10.79 0.19 -27.72
N GLY A 458 9.85 1.15 -27.67
CA GLY A 458 9.96 2.48 -28.25
C GLY A 458 9.48 2.56 -29.71
N PHE A 459 9.29 3.79 -30.19
CA PHE A 459 8.79 4.06 -31.54
C PHE A 459 9.90 4.45 -32.51
N THR A 460 9.82 3.92 -33.73
CA THR A 460 10.66 4.33 -34.87
C THR A 460 9.80 4.96 -35.95
N ILE A 461 10.07 6.22 -36.27
CA ILE A 461 9.36 6.97 -37.30
C ILE A 461 10.26 7.04 -38.55
N THR A 462 9.88 6.37 -39.63
CA THR A 462 10.62 6.36 -40.89
C THR A 462 9.92 7.24 -41.92
N ASN A 463 10.61 8.28 -42.42
CA ASN A 463 10.14 9.07 -43.57
C ASN A 463 10.90 8.66 -44.83
N THR A 464 10.15 8.22 -45.82
CA THR A 464 10.67 7.85 -47.15
C THR A 464 10.25 8.88 -48.18
N ASN A 465 11.21 9.48 -48.89
CA ASN A 465 10.94 10.47 -49.93
C ASN A 465 10.17 9.81 -51.09
N THR A 466 9.15 10.50 -51.59
CA THR A 466 8.26 10.02 -52.67
C THR A 466 8.31 10.87 -53.94
N THR A 467 9.17 11.89 -53.99
CA THR A 467 9.20 12.90 -55.07
C THR A 467 10.49 12.89 -55.87
N ASP A 468 11.63 12.75 -55.21
CA ASP A 468 12.96 12.70 -55.79
C ASP A 468 13.37 11.25 -56.06
N LEU A 469 12.62 10.58 -56.95
CA LEU A 469 12.88 9.20 -57.36
C LEU A 469 13.42 9.13 -58.79
N ILE A 470 14.26 8.14 -59.06
CA ILE A 470 14.81 7.85 -60.39
C ILE A 470 14.59 6.39 -60.78
N ASP A 471 14.58 6.16 -62.09
CA ASP A 471 14.52 4.83 -62.68
C ASP A 471 15.81 4.57 -63.48
N ILE A 472 16.39 3.39 -63.32
CA ILE A 472 17.65 3.00 -63.98
C ILE A 472 17.38 1.83 -64.93
N PRO A 473 17.33 2.10 -66.26
CA PRO A 473 17.21 1.04 -67.25
C PRO A 473 18.55 0.34 -67.49
N VAL A 474 18.53 -0.99 -67.54
CA VAL A 474 19.68 -1.82 -67.90
C VAL A 474 19.35 -2.70 -69.10
N GLU A 475 20.31 -2.82 -70.02
CA GLU A 475 20.22 -3.68 -71.20
C GLU A 475 21.53 -4.45 -71.35
N LYS A 476 21.45 -5.78 -71.38
CA LYS A 476 22.61 -6.63 -71.66
C LYS A 476 22.74 -6.87 -73.16
N LYS A 477 23.88 -6.46 -73.72
CA LYS A 477 24.28 -6.78 -75.10
C LYS A 477 25.35 -7.85 -75.11
N TRP A 478 25.26 -8.78 -76.05
CA TRP A 478 26.21 -9.86 -76.25
C TRP A 478 27.12 -9.54 -77.45
N ASP A 479 28.42 -9.80 -77.29
CA ASP A 479 29.39 -9.79 -78.38
C ASP A 479 30.04 -11.18 -78.41
N GLY A 480 29.53 -12.05 -79.29
CA GLY A 480 29.84 -13.48 -79.33
C GLY A 480 28.68 -14.38 -78.92
N ASP A 481 28.99 -15.58 -78.43
CA ASP A 481 27.99 -16.57 -78.03
C ASP A 481 27.11 -16.05 -76.89
N ILE A 482 25.81 -16.37 -76.97
CA ILE A 482 24.79 -15.94 -76.02
C ILE A 482 24.62 -17.02 -74.96
N ALA A 483 24.72 -16.64 -73.67
CA ALA A 483 24.40 -17.54 -72.55
C ALA A 483 22.89 -17.60 -72.28
N ASP A 484 22.42 -18.58 -71.52
CA ASP A 484 20.99 -18.72 -71.20
C ASP A 484 20.45 -17.59 -70.30
N SER A 485 21.30 -17.04 -69.42
CA SER A 485 20.97 -15.88 -68.57
C SER A 485 22.20 -15.10 -68.09
N ALA A 486 21.95 -13.91 -67.54
CA ALA A 486 22.96 -13.07 -66.89
C ALA A 486 22.36 -12.41 -65.64
N LYS A 487 23.10 -12.37 -64.53
CA LYS A 487 22.70 -11.61 -63.33
C LYS A 487 23.24 -10.21 -63.39
N VAL A 488 22.39 -9.23 -63.11
CA VAL A 488 22.74 -7.82 -62.97
C VAL A 488 22.38 -7.40 -61.55
N THR A 489 23.37 -6.87 -60.84
CA THR A 489 23.24 -6.39 -59.47
C THR A 489 23.33 -4.87 -59.47
N LEU A 490 22.31 -4.20 -58.97
CA LEU A 490 22.31 -2.77 -58.70
C LEU A 490 23.05 -2.53 -57.38
N LEU A 491 24.03 -1.63 -57.41
CA LEU A 491 24.69 -1.14 -56.21
C LEU A 491 24.20 0.29 -55.93
N ALA A 492 24.07 0.69 -54.67
CA ALA A 492 23.88 2.09 -54.26
C ALA A 492 25.03 2.48 -53.33
N ASN A 493 25.82 3.47 -53.74
CA ASN A 493 27.05 3.87 -53.05
C ASN A 493 28.00 2.68 -52.78
N GLY A 494 28.01 1.70 -53.68
CA GLY A 494 28.83 0.49 -53.58
C GLY A 494 28.22 -0.67 -52.79
N GLU A 495 27.03 -0.51 -52.21
CA GLU A 495 26.30 -1.58 -51.50
C GLU A 495 25.23 -2.22 -52.39
N GLU A 496 25.10 -3.55 -52.35
CA GLU A 496 24.08 -4.26 -53.13
C GLU A 496 22.66 -3.93 -52.66
N VAL A 497 21.82 -3.48 -53.60
CA VAL A 497 20.40 -3.13 -53.36
C VAL A 497 19.48 -4.21 -53.88
N GLU A 498 19.68 -4.62 -55.14
CA GLU A 498 18.81 -5.55 -55.83
C GLU A 498 19.60 -6.32 -56.89
N THR A 499 19.29 -7.61 -57.06
CA THR A 499 19.85 -8.44 -58.14
C THR A 499 18.72 -9.03 -58.98
N VAL A 500 18.83 -8.87 -60.30
CA VAL A 500 17.86 -9.37 -61.28
C VAL A 500 18.52 -10.27 -62.30
N GLU A 501 17.74 -11.22 -62.82
CA GLU A 501 18.19 -12.13 -63.87
C GLU A 501 17.63 -11.69 -65.24
N LEU A 502 18.53 -11.45 -66.19
CA LEU A 502 18.23 -11.12 -67.57
C LEU A 502 18.33 -12.38 -68.43
N ASN A 503 17.37 -12.56 -69.33
CA ASN A 503 17.30 -13.70 -70.25
C ASN A 503 16.50 -13.31 -71.52
N GLU A 504 16.37 -14.26 -72.44
CA GLU A 504 15.63 -14.03 -73.69
C GLU A 504 14.16 -13.63 -73.46
N ALA A 505 13.51 -14.18 -72.43
CA ALA A 505 12.10 -13.92 -72.16
C ALA A 505 11.81 -12.46 -71.75
N ASN A 506 12.75 -11.81 -71.06
CA ASN A 506 12.67 -10.37 -70.74
C ASN A 506 13.41 -9.48 -71.76
N SER A 507 13.73 -10.03 -72.94
CA SER A 507 14.47 -9.33 -73.99
C SER A 507 15.78 -8.71 -73.49
N TRP A 508 16.43 -9.35 -72.52
CA TRP A 508 17.68 -8.91 -71.90
C TRP A 508 17.63 -7.49 -71.32
N LYS A 509 16.45 -7.05 -70.85
CA LYS A 509 16.20 -5.71 -70.33
C LYS A 509 15.51 -5.75 -68.98
N HIS A 510 15.84 -4.77 -68.15
CA HIS A 510 15.16 -4.52 -66.89
C HIS A 510 15.22 -3.02 -66.56
N VAL A 511 14.31 -2.54 -65.73
CA VAL A 511 14.35 -1.17 -65.21
C VAL A 511 14.17 -1.25 -63.70
N PHE A 512 15.18 -0.81 -62.96
CA PHE A 512 15.07 -0.62 -61.52
C PHE A 512 14.30 0.68 -61.29
N THR A 513 13.11 0.60 -60.70
CA THR A 513 12.20 1.77 -60.58
C THR A 513 12.10 2.28 -59.16
N GLY A 514 11.85 3.58 -59.00
CA GLY A 514 11.51 4.18 -57.70
C GLY A 514 12.70 4.25 -56.74
N LEU A 515 13.90 4.41 -57.27
CA LEU A 515 15.13 4.49 -56.51
C LEU A 515 15.32 5.90 -55.92
N GLN A 516 15.83 5.99 -54.70
CA GLN A 516 16.08 7.27 -54.03
C GLN A 516 17.16 8.06 -54.77
N LYS A 517 16.85 9.29 -55.20
CA LYS A 517 17.85 10.11 -55.90
C LYS A 517 18.97 10.62 -54.99
N TYR A 518 18.64 10.92 -53.73
CA TYR A 518 19.57 11.55 -52.78
C TYR A 518 19.78 10.72 -51.53
N ASN A 519 21.01 10.76 -50.99
CA ASN A 519 21.34 10.32 -49.65
C ASN A 519 20.75 11.29 -48.60
N ASN A 520 20.81 10.88 -47.33
CA ASN A 520 20.31 11.68 -46.20
C ASN A 520 20.99 13.05 -46.08
N ASP A 521 22.27 13.16 -46.45
CA ASP A 521 23.03 14.42 -46.48
C ASP A 521 22.71 15.32 -47.69
N GLY A 522 21.86 14.84 -48.61
CA GLY A 522 21.45 15.54 -49.82
C GLY A 522 22.41 15.36 -51.01
N SER A 523 23.48 14.57 -50.88
CA SER A 523 24.30 14.15 -52.03
C SER A 523 23.53 13.18 -52.93
N GLU A 524 23.83 13.13 -54.23
CA GLU A 524 23.21 12.15 -55.13
C GLU A 524 23.72 10.73 -54.84
N VAL A 525 22.82 9.74 -54.89
CA VAL A 525 23.19 8.33 -54.73
C VAL A 525 23.97 7.88 -55.97
N ALA A 526 25.12 7.24 -55.76
CA ALA A 526 25.92 6.66 -56.84
C ALA A 526 25.45 5.22 -57.12
N TYR A 527 24.61 5.05 -58.14
CA TYR A 527 24.09 3.77 -58.60
C TYR A 527 24.96 3.07 -59.66
#